data_AF-A0A2N2QTQ4-F1
#
_entry.id   AF-A0A2N2QTQ4-F1
#
_cell.length_a   1.000
_cell.length_b   1.000
_cell.length_c   1.000
_cell.angle_alpha   90.00
_cell.angle_beta   90.00
_cell.angle_gamma   90.00
#
_symmetry.space_group_name_H-M   'P 1'
#
loop_
_entity.id
_entity.type
_entity.pdbx_description
1 polymer ?
#
loop_
_entity_poly.entity_id
_entity_poly.type
_entity_poly.pdbx_seq_one_letter_code
_entity_poly.pdbx_strand_id
1 'polypeptide(L)'
;MPAKVESFWSMGLVPAGDGNSKNAILLPLDHRHRRTAGTHLGRAANALSTPNGWTITTCDPRPTMLKSLIAALALLAASHTWSAGFLEHEVYFSEADIQAQVDKNGPLQKSYGNGTIVVALRDAPRIRLGEPTGQVSIAARLHIALLGQPPVPVDVVGTAGLRYDDRNKAFFLDQPVARSVTSAALAREAEPLVLQAVSQLMGSYFRSQPVHVLREDGSEQERAARWLLRSIRIEPGRVAAILSPV
;
A
#
# COMPACT_ATOMS: atom_id res chain seq x y z
N MET A 1 -58.28 7.44 6.66
CA MET A 1 -58.79 6.35 5.79
C MET A 1 -57.82 6.17 4.63
N PRO A 2 -57.54 4.93 4.20
CA PRO A 2 -56.16 4.45 3.98
C PRO A 2 -55.81 4.06 2.53
N ALA A 3 -54.58 3.54 2.38
CA ALA A 3 -53.93 2.86 1.25
C ALA A 3 -52.93 3.77 0.48
N LYS A 4 -51.70 3.33 0.19
CA LYS A 4 -51.33 2.00 -0.30
C LYS A 4 -49.88 1.65 0.05
N VAL A 5 -49.72 0.48 0.64
CA VAL A 5 -48.47 -0.27 0.82
C VAL A 5 -48.25 -1.06 -0.47
N GLU A 6 -47.07 -0.96 -1.08
CA GLU A 6 -46.58 -1.96 -2.01
C GLU A 6 -45.20 -2.46 -1.59
N SER A 7 -45.25 -3.66 -1.03
CA SER A 7 -44.18 -4.62 -0.85
C SER A 7 -43.67 -5.12 -2.20
N PHE A 8 -42.37 -5.04 -2.45
CA PHE A 8 -41.72 -5.75 -3.56
C PHE A 8 -40.56 -6.59 -3.01
N TRP A 9 -40.91 -7.77 -2.48
CA TRP A 9 -39.98 -8.87 -2.29
C TRP A 9 -40.03 -9.71 -3.57
N SER A 10 -38.95 -9.74 -4.35
CA SER A 10 -38.80 -10.73 -5.41
C SER A 10 -37.65 -11.65 -5.06
N MET A 11 -38.01 -12.88 -4.72
CA MET A 11 -37.14 -14.04 -4.66
C MET A 11 -36.54 -14.32 -6.04
N GLY A 12 -35.26 -14.69 -6.05
CA GLY A 12 -34.59 -15.31 -7.19
C GLY A 12 -33.56 -16.30 -6.67
N LEU A 13 -33.90 -17.58 -6.67
CA LEU A 13 -33.02 -18.72 -6.43
C LEU A 13 -32.30 -19.10 -7.75
N VAL A 14 -30.96 -19.26 -7.70
CA VAL A 14 -30.12 -20.40 -8.21
C VAL A 14 -30.15 -20.68 -9.75
N PRO A 15 -29.01 -20.95 -10.46
CA PRO A 15 -28.05 -22.01 -10.12
C PRO A 15 -26.55 -21.79 -10.38
N ALA A 16 -25.79 -22.72 -9.78
CA ALA A 16 -24.40 -23.07 -10.06
C ALA A 16 -24.24 -23.68 -11.47
N GLY A 17 -23.14 -23.34 -12.14
CA GLY A 17 -22.73 -23.91 -13.42
C GLY A 17 -21.22 -24.12 -13.42
N ASP A 18 -20.83 -25.39 -13.39
CA ASP A 18 -19.49 -25.95 -13.59
C ASP A 18 -19.14 -25.98 -15.10
N GLY A 19 -17.85 -26.12 -15.43
CA GLY A 19 -17.45 -26.63 -16.74
C GLY A 19 -16.57 -25.73 -17.62
N ASN A 20 -15.26 -25.76 -17.34
CA ASN A 20 -14.21 -26.14 -18.29
C ASN A 20 -14.51 -25.98 -19.81
N SER A 21 -13.81 -25.05 -20.47
CA SER A 21 -13.52 -25.19 -21.91
C SER A 21 -12.05 -24.85 -22.18
N LYS A 22 -11.32 -25.91 -22.55
CA LYS A 22 -9.97 -25.89 -23.14
C LYS A 22 -10.04 -25.58 -24.63
N ASN A 23 -8.90 -25.10 -25.14
CA ASN A 23 -8.41 -25.11 -26.53
C ASN A 23 -9.00 -24.11 -27.54
N ALA A 24 -8.13 -23.21 -28.01
CA ALA A 24 -7.62 -23.28 -29.37
C ALA A 24 -6.28 -22.53 -29.51
N ILE A 25 -5.27 -23.28 -29.96
CA ILE A 25 -3.95 -22.84 -30.41
C ILE A 25 -4.08 -22.40 -31.87
N LEU A 26 -3.50 -21.26 -32.27
CA LEU A 26 -2.88 -21.10 -33.61
C LEU A 26 -1.91 -19.90 -33.63
N LEU A 27 -0.61 -20.22 -33.74
CA LEU A 27 0.50 -19.39 -34.24
C LEU A 27 0.43 -19.34 -35.79
N PRO A 28 1.38 -18.72 -36.52
CA PRO A 28 2.08 -17.42 -36.37
C PRO A 28 2.02 -16.61 -37.70
N LEU A 29 2.52 -15.37 -37.74
CA LEU A 29 3.06 -14.81 -39.00
C LEU A 29 4.12 -13.73 -38.78
N ASP A 30 5.24 -14.00 -39.46
CA ASP A 30 6.48 -13.26 -39.63
C ASP A 30 6.28 -11.94 -40.38
N HIS A 31 7.07 -10.91 -40.02
CA HIS A 31 7.60 -9.98 -41.02
C HIS A 31 8.90 -9.31 -40.54
N ARG A 32 10.02 -9.84 -41.04
CA ARG A 32 11.30 -9.12 -41.23
C ARG A 32 11.19 -7.97 -42.24
N HIS A 33 11.90 -6.87 -41.96
CA HIS A 33 12.75 -6.01 -42.82
C HIS A 33 12.80 -4.57 -42.22
N ARG A 34 13.83 -3.72 -42.33
CA ARG A 34 15.10 -3.65 -43.06
C ARG A 34 15.96 -2.52 -42.45
N ARG A 35 17.25 -2.57 -42.77
CA ARG A 35 18.37 -1.63 -42.47
C ARG A 35 18.19 -0.20 -43.01
N THR A 36 18.94 0.77 -42.46
CA THR A 36 19.97 1.64 -43.10
C THR A 36 20.59 2.56 -42.01
N ALA A 37 21.90 2.52 -41.71
CA ALA A 37 23.04 3.18 -42.37
C ALA A 37 23.13 4.71 -42.14
N GLY A 38 24.26 5.19 -41.59
CA GLY A 38 24.52 6.61 -41.32
C GLY A 38 25.90 6.88 -40.74
N THR A 39 26.92 6.76 -41.60
CA THR A 39 28.33 7.11 -41.38
C THR A 39 28.53 8.63 -41.32
N HIS A 40 29.37 9.15 -40.44
CA HIS A 40 30.11 10.39 -40.73
C HIS A 40 31.52 10.37 -40.11
N LEU A 41 32.50 10.27 -41.01
CA LEU A 41 33.91 10.61 -40.78
C LEU A 41 34.06 12.13 -40.69
N GLY A 42 34.94 12.57 -39.80
CA GLY A 42 35.45 13.94 -39.74
C GLY A 42 36.88 13.95 -39.22
N ARG A 43 37.83 13.63 -40.10
CA ARG A 43 39.28 13.75 -39.91
C ARG A 43 39.71 15.14 -40.37
N ALA A 44 40.47 15.87 -39.56
CA ALA A 44 41.37 16.90 -40.05
C ALA A 44 42.61 16.95 -39.15
N ALA A 45 43.76 16.73 -39.79
CA ALA A 45 45.10 16.94 -39.28
C ALA A 45 45.64 18.26 -39.87
N ASN A 46 46.47 18.96 -39.11
CA ASN A 46 47.67 19.71 -39.56
C ASN A 46 48.26 20.35 -38.29
N ALA A 47 49.44 19.99 -37.77
CA ALA A 47 50.79 19.96 -38.33
C ALA A 47 51.53 21.32 -38.27
N LEU A 48 52.69 21.24 -37.62
CA LEU A 48 53.96 21.94 -37.83
C LEU A 48 54.34 23.22 -37.05
N SER A 49 55.47 23.03 -36.35
CA SER A 49 56.72 23.82 -36.40
C SER A 49 57.03 24.81 -35.27
N THR A 50 58.08 24.42 -34.54
CA THR A 50 59.09 25.17 -33.76
C THR A 50 59.82 26.22 -34.63
N PRO A 51 60.75 27.09 -34.13
CA PRO A 51 61.70 27.00 -33.00
C PRO A 51 61.63 28.24 -32.08
N ASN A 52 62.37 28.48 -30.99
CA ASN A 52 63.82 28.50 -30.77
C ASN A 52 64.14 28.88 -29.31
N GLY A 53 65.13 28.21 -28.70
CA GLY A 53 66.18 28.90 -27.94
C GLY A 53 66.13 28.96 -26.39
N TRP A 54 67.16 28.33 -25.81
CA TRP A 54 67.90 28.67 -24.57
C TRP A 54 67.53 27.95 -23.27
N THR A 55 68.51 27.18 -22.82
CA THR A 55 68.70 26.44 -21.56
C THR A 55 68.93 27.35 -20.37
N ILE A 56 68.50 26.95 -19.16
CA ILE A 56 69.39 26.80 -18.00
C ILE A 56 68.80 25.89 -16.92
N THR A 57 69.66 24.98 -16.49
CA THR A 57 69.62 24.09 -15.33
C THR A 57 69.46 24.85 -14.01
N THR A 58 68.56 24.40 -13.13
CA THR A 58 68.80 24.33 -11.67
C THR A 58 67.99 23.20 -11.06
N CYS A 59 68.68 22.27 -10.41
CA CYS A 59 68.09 21.36 -9.43
C CYS A 59 67.73 22.15 -8.16
N ASP A 60 66.58 21.84 -7.56
CA ASP A 60 66.47 21.84 -6.10
C ASP A 60 65.38 20.83 -5.66
N PRO A 61 65.69 19.86 -4.78
CA PRO A 61 64.74 18.85 -4.35
C PRO A 61 63.95 19.38 -3.15
N ARG A 62 62.61 19.47 -3.29
CA ARG A 62 61.72 19.73 -2.15
C ARG A 62 60.79 18.56 -1.91
N PRO A 63 60.61 18.13 -0.65
CA PRO A 63 59.93 16.89 -0.30
C PRO A 63 58.42 17.10 -0.36
N THR A 64 57.85 17.00 -1.56
CA THR A 64 56.40 17.10 -1.78
C THR A 64 55.72 15.75 -1.93
N MET A 65 56.38 14.64 -1.58
CA MET A 65 55.78 13.31 -1.68
C MET A 65 55.05 12.80 -0.43
N LEU A 66 55.11 13.50 0.71
CA LEU A 66 54.41 13.05 1.94
C LEU A 66 52.97 13.60 2.05
N LYS A 67 52.67 14.75 1.43
CA LYS A 67 51.32 15.34 1.50
C LYS A 67 50.32 14.71 0.51
N SER A 68 50.82 14.14 -0.59
CA SER A 68 49.96 13.55 -1.61
C SER A 68 49.45 12.16 -1.21
N LEU A 69 50.21 11.41 -0.41
CA LEU A 69 49.79 10.10 0.09
C LEU A 69 48.67 10.19 1.15
N ILE A 70 48.69 11.22 1.99
CA ILE A 70 47.64 11.44 3.01
C ILE A 70 46.35 11.96 2.37
N ALA A 71 46.44 12.78 1.31
CA ALA A 71 45.28 13.27 0.59
C ALA A 71 44.54 12.15 -0.19
N ALA A 72 45.29 11.20 -0.77
CA ALA A 72 44.69 10.04 -1.43
C ALA A 72 44.01 9.09 -0.43
N LEU A 73 44.58 8.91 0.77
CA LEU A 73 43.98 8.08 1.82
C LEU A 73 42.75 8.74 2.47
N ALA A 74 42.71 10.08 2.53
CA ALA A 74 41.57 10.83 3.05
C ALA A 74 40.34 10.80 2.12
N LEU A 75 40.52 10.73 0.79
CA LEU A 75 39.40 10.62 -0.16
C LEU A 75 38.78 9.21 -0.21
N LEU A 76 39.52 8.17 0.16
CA LEU A 76 39.00 6.79 0.25
C LEU A 76 38.24 6.52 1.56
N ALA A 77 38.45 7.31 2.61
CA ALA A 77 37.73 7.17 3.88
C ALA A 77 36.40 7.96 3.93
N ALA A 78 36.20 8.92 3.02
CA ALA A 78 34.99 9.76 2.99
C ALA A 78 33.78 9.11 2.29
N SER A 79 33.96 7.94 1.67
CA SER A 79 32.87 7.26 0.93
C SER A 79 32.01 6.34 1.80
N HIS A 80 32.21 6.28 3.13
CA HIS A 80 31.61 5.26 4.00
C HIS A 80 30.74 5.84 5.14
N THR A 81 30.11 6.99 4.92
CA THR A 81 29.12 7.56 5.85
C THR A 81 27.70 7.54 5.27
N TRP A 82 27.20 6.35 4.95
CA TRP A 82 25.77 6.01 5.07
C TRP A 82 25.59 4.50 4.88
N SER A 83 25.68 3.76 5.97
CA SER A 83 25.16 2.39 6.04
C SER A 83 24.68 2.12 7.45
N ALA A 84 23.66 2.89 7.86
CA ALA A 84 22.74 2.46 8.89
C ALA A 84 21.49 1.96 8.14
N GLY A 85 21.47 0.66 7.80
CA GLY A 85 20.37 0.00 7.08
C GLY A 85 20.75 -1.02 5.98
N PHE A 86 22.02 -1.43 5.87
CA PHE A 86 22.58 -2.07 4.67
C PHE A 86 22.10 -3.49 4.32
N LEU A 87 21.18 -4.11 5.07
CA LEU A 87 20.70 -5.47 4.76
C LEU A 87 19.16 -5.61 4.77
N GLU A 88 18.43 -4.53 4.99
CA GLU A 88 16.97 -4.56 5.08
C GLU A 88 16.39 -3.75 3.94
N HIS A 89 15.77 -4.43 2.97
CA HIS A 89 15.08 -3.75 1.87
C HIS A 89 13.67 -3.40 2.34
N GLU A 90 13.31 -2.11 2.32
CA GLU A 90 11.98 -1.65 2.67
C GLU A 90 11.16 -1.35 1.42
N VAL A 91 9.92 -1.84 1.39
CA VAL A 91 8.91 -1.53 0.39
C VAL A 91 7.80 -0.72 1.05
N TYR A 92 7.26 0.27 0.36
CA TYR A 92 6.21 1.14 0.90
C TYR A 92 4.90 0.96 0.14
N PHE A 93 3.81 0.84 0.91
CA PHE A 93 2.44 0.85 0.40
C PHE A 93 1.74 2.12 0.85
N SER A 94 1.15 2.85 -0.10
CA SER A 94 0.53 4.14 0.23
C SER A 94 -0.84 3.96 0.87
N GLU A 95 -1.26 4.97 1.65
CA GLU A 95 -2.63 5.05 2.15
C GLU A 95 -3.67 5.01 1.03
N ALA A 96 -3.37 5.62 -0.12
CA ALA A 96 -4.26 5.63 -1.27
C ALA A 96 -4.48 4.22 -1.86
N ASP A 97 -3.43 3.40 -1.93
CA ASP A 97 -3.54 2.01 -2.42
C ASP A 97 -4.37 1.14 -1.47
N ILE A 98 -4.18 1.35 -0.16
CA ILE A 98 -4.98 0.70 0.89
C ILE A 98 -6.43 1.16 0.82
N GLN A 99 -6.69 2.46 0.68
CA GLN A 99 -8.04 2.99 0.51
C GLN A 99 -8.70 2.43 -0.74
N ALA A 100 -7.99 2.38 -1.88
CA ALA A 100 -8.52 1.85 -3.13
C ALA A 100 -8.88 0.36 -3.03
N GLN A 101 -8.16 -0.42 -2.20
CA GLN A 101 -8.53 -1.81 -1.95
C GLN A 101 -9.74 -1.90 -1.01
N VAL A 102 -9.82 -1.07 0.02
CA VAL A 102 -10.98 -1.01 0.92
C VAL A 102 -12.24 -0.56 0.20
N ASP A 103 -12.13 0.34 -0.78
CA ASP A 103 -13.23 0.80 -1.63
C ASP A 103 -13.83 -0.33 -2.49
N LYS A 104 -13.08 -1.41 -2.73
CA LYS A 104 -13.58 -2.60 -3.43
C LYS A 104 -14.38 -3.53 -2.51
N ASN A 105 -14.27 -3.35 -1.20
CA ASN A 105 -14.98 -4.20 -0.24
C ASN A 105 -16.45 -3.78 -0.17
N GLY A 106 -17.35 -4.76 -0.21
CA GLY A 106 -18.79 -4.52 -0.29
C GLY A 106 -19.44 -4.09 1.04
N PRO A 107 -20.72 -3.70 1.01
CA PRO A 107 -21.46 -3.36 2.22
C PRO A 107 -21.60 -4.57 3.17
N LEU A 108 -21.81 -4.29 4.46
CA LEU A 108 -22.05 -5.32 5.48
C LEU A 108 -23.18 -4.91 6.42
N GLN A 109 -24.07 -5.85 6.74
CA GLN A 109 -25.10 -5.68 7.75
C GLN A 109 -25.07 -6.83 8.75
N LYS A 110 -25.21 -6.50 10.04
CA LYS A 110 -25.31 -7.48 11.14
C LYS A 110 -26.39 -7.07 12.14
N SER A 111 -27.04 -8.08 12.71
CA SER A 111 -28.04 -7.93 13.76
C SER A 111 -27.49 -8.46 15.08
N TYR A 112 -27.74 -7.73 16.16
CA TYR A 112 -27.27 -8.01 17.52
C TYR A 112 -28.44 -8.02 18.50
N GLY A 113 -28.28 -8.73 19.63
CA GLY A 113 -29.33 -8.84 20.66
C GLY A 113 -30.64 -9.41 20.10
N ASN A 114 -30.56 -10.51 19.35
CA ASN A 114 -31.70 -11.21 18.73
C ASN A 114 -32.56 -10.31 17.81
N GLY A 115 -31.94 -9.36 17.11
CA GLY A 115 -32.63 -8.44 16.19
C GLY A 115 -33.05 -7.12 16.83
N THR A 116 -32.68 -6.88 18.09
CA THR A 116 -32.96 -5.61 18.77
C THR A 116 -32.18 -4.45 18.13
N ILE A 117 -30.97 -4.72 17.63
CA ILE A 117 -30.11 -3.73 16.98
C ILE A 117 -29.65 -4.28 15.64
N VAL A 118 -29.77 -3.49 14.60
CA VAL A 118 -29.23 -3.80 13.27
C VAL A 118 -28.25 -2.69 12.89
N VAL A 119 -27.01 -3.07 12.61
CA VAL A 119 -25.96 -2.15 12.18
C VAL A 119 -25.61 -2.47 10.73
N ALA A 120 -25.63 -1.44 9.88
CA ALA A 120 -25.33 -1.55 8.45
C ALA A 120 -24.23 -0.56 8.06
N LEU A 121 -23.13 -1.09 7.51
CA LEU A 121 -22.09 -0.37 6.79
C LEU A 121 -22.47 -0.38 5.31
N ARG A 122 -22.81 0.80 4.76
CA ARG A 122 -23.23 0.95 3.36
C ARG A 122 -22.11 1.42 2.46
N ASP A 123 -21.31 2.36 2.96
CA ASP A 123 -20.22 2.98 2.23
C ASP A 123 -18.87 2.42 2.72
N ALA A 124 -17.86 2.49 1.85
CA ALA A 124 -16.51 2.07 2.22
C ALA A 124 -15.94 2.95 3.35
N PRO A 125 -15.35 2.34 4.39
CA PRO A 125 -14.72 3.10 5.46
C PRO A 125 -13.47 3.82 4.96
N ARG A 126 -13.22 5.01 5.50
CA ARG A 126 -11.99 5.77 5.27
C ARG A 126 -10.90 5.29 6.21
N ILE A 127 -9.71 5.09 5.67
CA ILE A 127 -8.53 4.60 6.36
C ILE A 127 -7.48 5.70 6.39
N ARG A 128 -6.89 5.92 7.57
CA ARG A 128 -5.77 6.83 7.77
C ARG A 128 -4.63 6.08 8.46
N LEU A 129 -3.42 6.19 7.94
CA LEU A 129 -2.25 5.45 8.44
C LEU A 129 -1.35 6.34 9.30
N GLY A 130 -0.97 5.83 10.48
CA GLY A 130 0.01 6.49 11.35
C GLY A 130 -0.53 7.66 12.16
N GLU A 131 -1.86 7.83 12.20
CA GLU A 131 -2.55 8.82 13.02
C GLU A 131 -3.69 8.13 13.77
N PRO A 132 -3.50 7.65 15.01
CA PRO A 132 -2.33 7.81 15.86
C PRO A 132 -1.13 6.94 15.44
N THR A 133 0.07 7.32 15.88
CA THR A 133 1.33 6.65 15.51
C THR A 133 1.28 5.14 15.74
N GLY A 134 1.71 4.37 14.75
CA GLY A 134 1.74 2.91 14.82
C GLY A 134 0.37 2.24 14.75
N GLN A 135 -0.70 2.98 14.40
CA GLN A 135 -2.04 2.46 14.24
C GLN A 135 -2.68 2.97 12.95
N VAL A 136 -3.74 2.27 12.55
CA VAL A 136 -4.65 2.65 11.49
C VAL A 136 -5.88 3.29 12.12
N SER A 137 -6.20 4.52 11.73
CA SER A 137 -7.49 5.13 12.04
C SER A 137 -8.52 4.77 11.00
N ILE A 138 -9.73 4.52 11.46
CA ILE A 138 -10.87 4.11 10.65
C ILE A 138 -11.98 5.12 10.89
N ALA A 139 -12.52 5.71 9.83
CA ALA A 139 -13.69 6.58 9.90
C ALA A 139 -14.78 6.02 8.98
N ALA A 140 -15.98 5.82 9.50
CA ALA A 140 -17.07 5.21 8.73
C ALA A 140 -18.41 5.84 9.10
N ARG A 141 -19.34 5.82 8.14
CA ARG A 141 -20.73 6.16 8.36
C ARG A 141 -21.58 4.89 8.34
N LEU A 142 -22.27 4.64 9.44
CA LEU A 142 -23.11 3.48 9.65
C LEU A 142 -24.58 3.90 9.74
N HIS A 143 -25.47 2.96 9.49
CA HIS A 143 -26.89 3.10 9.77
C HIS A 143 -27.28 2.10 10.85
N ILE A 144 -27.88 2.58 11.93
CA ILE A 144 -28.28 1.77 13.07
C ILE A 144 -29.80 1.82 13.20
N ALA A 145 -30.44 0.66 13.10
CA ALA A 145 -31.86 0.51 13.38
C ALA A 145 -32.04 -0.17 14.73
N LEU A 146 -32.83 0.46 15.60
CA LEU A 146 -33.31 -0.15 16.83
C LEU A 146 -34.69 -0.76 16.56
N LEU A 147 -35.08 -1.76 17.35
CA LEU A 147 -36.35 -2.46 17.16
C LEU A 147 -37.53 -1.47 17.11
N GLY A 148 -38.28 -1.49 16.02
CA GLY A 148 -39.44 -0.62 15.80
C GLY A 148 -39.10 0.85 15.48
N GLN A 149 -37.83 1.21 15.35
CA GLN A 149 -37.38 2.55 15.01
C GLN A 149 -36.76 2.61 13.60
N PRO A 150 -36.89 3.74 12.89
CA PRO A 150 -36.22 3.92 11.61
C PRO A 150 -34.69 3.91 11.77
N PRO A 151 -33.93 3.48 10.75
CA PRO A 151 -32.47 3.52 10.79
C PRO A 151 -31.93 4.95 10.94
N VAL A 152 -31.02 5.14 11.89
CA VAL A 152 -30.36 6.41 12.20
C VAL A 152 -28.92 6.40 11.69
N PRO A 153 -28.45 7.44 10.99
CA PRO A 153 -27.04 7.56 10.61
C PRO A 153 -26.16 7.84 11.83
N VAL A 154 -25.03 7.15 11.91
CA VAL A 154 -24.02 7.27 12.98
C VAL A 154 -22.64 7.36 12.34
N ASP A 155 -21.91 8.41 12.66
CA ASP A 155 -20.51 8.55 12.29
C ASP A 155 -19.65 7.90 13.37
N VAL A 156 -18.66 7.12 12.94
CA VAL A 156 -17.82 6.31 13.82
C VAL A 156 -16.37 6.58 13.51
N VAL A 157 -15.58 6.75 14.58
CA VAL A 157 -14.12 6.74 14.50
C VAL A 157 -13.60 5.57 15.33
N GLY A 158 -12.68 4.81 14.76
CA GLY A 158 -12.06 3.65 15.37
C GLY A 158 -10.57 3.59 15.09
N THR A 159 -9.90 2.66 15.75
CA THR A 159 -8.47 2.39 15.56
C THR A 159 -8.24 0.90 15.40
N ALA A 160 -7.19 0.53 14.69
CA ALA A 160 -6.73 -0.85 14.55
C ALA A 160 -5.21 -0.92 14.42
N GLY A 161 -4.63 -2.07 14.74
CA GLY A 161 -3.31 -2.43 14.25
C GLY A 161 -3.36 -2.89 12.79
N LEU A 162 -2.21 -3.25 12.25
CA LEU A 162 -2.10 -3.90 10.95
C LEU A 162 -1.38 -5.24 11.16
N ARG A 163 -1.93 -6.31 10.60
CA ARG A 163 -1.29 -7.63 10.56
C ARG A 163 -1.11 -8.09 9.14
N TYR A 164 -0.03 -8.82 8.90
CA TYR A 164 0.15 -9.60 7.69
C TYR A 164 -0.35 -11.02 7.89
N ASP A 165 -1.05 -11.54 6.89
CA ASP A 165 -1.50 -12.92 6.83
C ASP A 165 -0.76 -13.64 5.71
N ASP A 166 0.16 -14.54 6.07
CA ASP A 166 1.01 -15.22 5.10
C ASP A 166 0.24 -16.22 4.22
N ARG A 167 -0.90 -16.75 4.70
CA ARG A 167 -1.71 -17.69 3.94
C ARG A 167 -2.43 -16.98 2.79
N ASN A 168 -3.04 -15.84 3.10
CA ASN A 168 -3.76 -15.03 2.11
C ASN A 168 -2.85 -14.05 1.37
N LYS A 169 -1.59 -13.92 1.79
CA LYS A 169 -0.61 -12.94 1.28
C LYS A 169 -1.21 -11.54 1.24
N ALA A 170 -1.80 -11.12 2.36
CA ALA A 170 -2.57 -9.89 2.44
C ALA A 170 -2.43 -9.21 3.81
N PHE A 171 -2.67 -7.90 3.84
CA PHE A 171 -2.76 -7.12 5.06
C PHE A 171 -4.21 -7.05 5.54
N PHE A 172 -4.39 -7.26 6.85
CA PHE A 172 -5.67 -7.17 7.53
C PHE A 172 -5.55 -6.19 8.70
N LEU A 173 -6.65 -5.55 9.05
CA LEU A 173 -6.69 -4.78 10.29
C LEU A 173 -6.70 -5.74 11.47
N ASP A 174 -5.83 -5.47 12.44
CA ASP A 174 -5.74 -6.24 13.67
C ASP A 174 -6.51 -5.53 14.79
N GLN A 175 -7.38 -6.28 15.47
CA GLN A 175 -8.19 -5.78 16.58
C GLN A 175 -8.88 -4.41 16.33
N PRO A 176 -9.67 -4.27 15.25
CA PRO A 176 -10.36 -3.02 14.98
C PRO A 176 -11.41 -2.75 16.06
N VAL A 177 -11.34 -1.56 16.66
CA VAL A 177 -12.23 -1.14 17.75
C VAL A 177 -12.76 0.26 17.48
N ALA A 178 -14.06 0.46 17.74
CA ALA A 178 -14.65 1.80 17.69
C ALA A 178 -14.25 2.57 18.95
N ARG A 179 -13.81 3.82 18.76
CA ARG A 179 -13.39 4.73 19.84
C ARG A 179 -14.48 5.73 20.18
N SER A 180 -15.20 6.21 19.18
CA SER A 180 -16.29 7.14 19.35
C SER A 180 -17.37 6.89 18.32
N VAL A 181 -18.60 7.24 18.72
CA VAL A 181 -19.79 7.26 17.87
C VAL A 181 -20.41 8.63 18.02
N THR A 182 -20.84 9.23 16.91
CA THR A 182 -21.47 10.54 16.90
C THR A 182 -22.73 10.49 16.06
N SER A 183 -23.86 10.88 16.65
CA SER A 183 -25.13 10.97 15.96
C SER A 183 -26.03 11.96 16.67
N ALA A 184 -26.75 12.78 15.89
CA ALA A 184 -27.73 13.72 16.43
C ALA A 184 -29.04 13.05 16.88
N ALA A 185 -29.33 11.85 16.38
CA ALA A 185 -30.59 11.15 16.63
C ALA A 185 -30.44 9.94 17.57
N LEU A 186 -29.22 9.65 18.03
CA LEU A 186 -28.97 8.60 19.01
C LEU A 186 -29.06 9.17 20.44
N ALA A 187 -29.82 8.51 21.30
CA ALA A 187 -29.87 8.83 22.73
C ALA A 187 -28.50 8.55 23.38
N ARG A 188 -28.05 9.43 24.28
CA ARG A 188 -26.72 9.33 24.92
C ARG A 188 -26.57 8.03 25.71
N GLU A 189 -27.66 7.53 26.29
CA GLU A 189 -27.72 6.31 27.07
C GLU A 189 -27.48 5.05 26.22
N ALA A 190 -27.78 5.11 24.92
CA ALA A 190 -27.59 4.01 23.98
C ALA A 190 -26.16 3.95 23.39
N GLU A 191 -25.35 5.00 23.57
CA GLU A 191 -24.00 5.09 22.98
C GLU A 191 -23.08 3.91 23.35
N PRO A 192 -22.97 3.47 24.62
CA PRO A 192 -22.07 2.36 24.97
C PRO A 192 -22.47 1.04 24.30
N LEU A 193 -23.78 0.78 24.24
CA LEU A 193 -24.35 -0.40 23.59
C LEU A 193 -24.08 -0.37 22.07
N VAL A 194 -24.26 0.80 21.45
CA VAL A 194 -23.95 1.03 20.04
C VAL A 194 -22.45 0.86 19.77
N LEU A 195 -21.58 1.45 20.59
CA LEU A 195 -20.12 1.35 20.42
C LEU A 195 -19.64 -0.10 20.46
N GLN A 196 -20.22 -0.93 21.34
CA GLN A 196 -19.95 -2.36 21.41
C GLN A 196 -20.42 -3.08 20.15
N ALA A 197 -21.66 -2.86 19.70
CA ALA A 197 -22.21 -3.48 18.50
C ALA A 197 -21.41 -3.11 17.25
N VAL A 198 -21.01 -1.84 17.13
CA VAL A 198 -20.17 -1.33 16.05
C VAL A 198 -18.78 -1.96 16.08
N SER A 199 -18.14 -2.05 17.25
CA SER A 199 -16.81 -2.69 17.37
C SER A 199 -16.87 -4.17 16.94
N GLN A 200 -17.95 -4.88 17.29
CA GLN A 200 -18.17 -6.25 16.84
C GLN A 200 -18.39 -6.33 15.32
N LEU A 201 -19.11 -5.36 14.72
CA LEU A 201 -19.29 -5.28 13.27
C LEU A 201 -17.96 -5.02 12.56
N MET A 202 -17.17 -4.05 13.03
CA MET A 202 -15.83 -3.76 12.48
C MET A 202 -14.92 -4.98 12.55
N GLY A 203 -14.90 -5.67 13.70
CA GLY A 203 -14.17 -6.92 13.87
C GLY A 203 -14.60 -8.01 12.89
N SER A 204 -15.90 -8.17 12.66
CA SER A 204 -16.41 -9.14 11.67
C SER A 204 -16.06 -8.74 10.23
N TYR A 205 -16.15 -7.46 9.89
CA TYR A 205 -15.89 -6.95 8.55
C TYR A 205 -14.44 -7.17 8.16
N PHE A 206 -13.52 -6.54 8.90
CA PHE A 206 -12.09 -6.54 8.59
C PHE A 206 -11.38 -7.87 8.89
N ARG A 207 -12.02 -8.81 9.60
CA ARG A 207 -11.50 -10.18 9.71
C ARG A 207 -11.57 -10.92 8.38
N SER A 208 -12.59 -10.66 7.56
CA SER A 208 -12.81 -11.33 6.27
C SER A 208 -12.39 -10.49 5.07
N GLN A 209 -12.31 -9.17 5.24
CA GLN A 209 -11.97 -8.23 4.18
C GLN A 209 -10.53 -7.73 4.36
N PRO A 210 -9.59 -8.11 3.48
CA PRO A 210 -8.25 -7.56 3.52
C PRO A 210 -8.27 -6.06 3.17
N VAL A 211 -7.33 -5.32 3.73
CA VAL A 211 -7.13 -3.90 3.40
C VAL A 211 -6.10 -3.69 2.31
N HIS A 212 -5.28 -4.70 2.02
CA HIS A 212 -4.36 -4.72 0.89
C HIS A 212 -3.98 -6.17 0.56
N VAL A 213 -3.83 -6.52 -0.72
CA VAL A 213 -3.49 -7.87 -1.16
C VAL A 213 -2.19 -7.82 -1.95
N LEU A 214 -1.20 -8.62 -1.55
CA LEU A 214 0.07 -8.72 -2.25
C LEU A 214 -0.10 -9.64 -3.46
N ARG A 215 -0.23 -9.02 -4.62
CA ARG A 215 -0.48 -9.74 -5.87
C ARG A 215 0.78 -10.36 -6.43
N GLU A 216 0.61 -11.49 -7.11
CA GLU A 216 1.69 -12.15 -7.83
C GLU A 216 1.92 -11.52 -9.22
N ASP A 217 0.86 -11.01 -9.83
CA ASP A 217 0.88 -10.23 -11.07
C ASP A 217 0.93 -8.71 -10.79
N GLY A 218 1.28 -8.35 -9.56
CA GLY A 218 1.40 -6.99 -9.07
C GLY A 218 2.69 -6.30 -9.50
N SER A 219 2.98 -5.18 -8.84
CA SER A 219 4.26 -4.49 -8.98
C SER A 219 5.42 -5.38 -8.49
N GLU A 220 6.65 -5.07 -8.92
CA GLU A 220 7.85 -5.77 -8.41
C GLU A 220 7.95 -5.66 -6.87
N GLN A 221 7.51 -4.54 -6.32
CA GLN A 221 7.39 -4.30 -4.89
C GLN A 221 6.42 -5.27 -4.20
N GLU A 222 5.22 -5.44 -4.76
CA GLU A 222 4.21 -6.39 -4.24
C GLU A 222 4.71 -7.83 -4.32
N ARG A 223 5.33 -8.20 -5.45
CA ARG A 223 5.89 -9.53 -5.68
C ARG A 223 7.03 -9.84 -4.71
N ALA A 224 7.94 -8.89 -4.50
CA ALA A 224 9.04 -9.05 -3.53
C ALA A 224 8.49 -9.19 -2.11
N ALA A 225 7.55 -8.32 -1.71
CA ALA A 225 6.90 -8.40 -0.40
C ALA A 225 6.19 -9.73 -0.19
N ARG A 226 5.49 -10.26 -1.20
CA ARG A 226 4.80 -11.55 -1.11
C ARG A 226 5.72 -12.71 -0.68
N TRP A 227 6.99 -12.69 -1.08
CA TRP A 227 7.95 -13.76 -0.81
C TRP A 227 8.88 -13.47 0.36
N LEU A 228 9.25 -12.22 0.56
CA LEU A 228 10.35 -11.83 1.44
C LEU A 228 9.89 -11.07 2.69
N LEU A 229 8.59 -10.78 2.83
CA LEU A 229 8.10 -9.98 3.95
C LEU A 229 8.42 -10.64 5.29
N ARG A 230 9.19 -9.93 6.11
CA ARG A 230 9.55 -10.31 7.48
C ARG A 230 8.64 -9.62 8.48
N SER A 231 8.44 -8.32 8.32
CA SER A 231 7.66 -7.50 9.26
C SER A 231 7.06 -6.28 8.57
N ILE A 232 6.07 -5.70 9.23
CA ILE A 232 5.40 -4.47 8.77
C ILE A 232 5.44 -3.43 9.88
N ARG A 233 5.55 -2.17 9.48
CA ARG A 233 5.47 -1.00 10.35
C ARG A 233 4.51 0.01 9.73
N ILE A 234 3.67 0.61 10.56
CA ILE A 234 2.78 1.68 10.14
C ILE A 234 3.53 3.01 10.30
N GLU A 235 3.59 3.77 9.22
CA GLU A 235 4.16 5.11 9.18
C GLU A 235 3.07 6.12 8.77
N PRO A 236 3.27 7.43 9.00
CA PRO A 236 2.34 8.43 8.53
C PRO A 236 2.07 8.32 7.02
N GLY A 237 0.83 8.02 6.66
CA GLY A 237 0.36 7.90 5.28
C GLY A 237 0.86 6.67 4.50
N ARG A 238 1.55 5.71 5.12
CA ARG A 238 2.07 4.51 4.43
C ARG A 238 2.32 3.33 5.36
N VAL A 239 2.46 2.14 4.77
CA VAL A 239 2.95 0.94 5.44
C VAL A 239 4.35 0.61 4.91
N ALA A 240 5.32 0.53 5.81
CA ALA A 240 6.65 0.03 5.51
C ALA A 240 6.70 -1.48 5.71
N ALA A 241 7.02 -2.21 4.65
CA ALA A 241 7.23 -3.64 4.62
C ALA A 241 8.72 -3.94 4.60
N ILE A 242 9.23 -4.55 5.66
CA ILE A 242 10.63 -4.91 5.79
C ILE A 242 10.82 -6.30 5.19
N LEU A 243 11.67 -6.39 4.18
CA LEU A 243 11.95 -7.63 3.47
C LEU A 243 13.20 -8.31 4.02
N SER A 244 13.21 -9.63 3.95
CA SER A 244 14.39 -10.44 4.23
C SER A 244 15.45 -10.23 3.13
N PRO A 245 16.74 -10.20 3.50
CA PRO A 245 17.82 -10.22 2.51
C PRO A 245 17.70 -11.48 1.64
N VAL A 246 17.97 -11.32 0.34
CA VAL A 246 18.03 -12.40 -0.66
C VAL A 246 19.43 -12.96 -0.81
#